data_AF-A0A2V8EWR1-F1
#
_entry.id   AF-A0A2V8EWR1-F1
#
_cell.length_a   1.000
_cell.length_b   1.000
_cell.length_c   1.000
_cell.angle_alpha   90.00
_cell.angle_beta   90.00
_cell.angle_gamma   90.00
#
_symmetry.space_group_name_H-M   'P 1'
#
loop_
_entity.id
_entity.type
_entity.pdbx_description
1 polymer ?
#
loop_
_entity_poly.entity_id
_entity_poly.type
_entity_poly.pdbx_seq_one_letter_code
_entity_poly.pdbx_strand_id
1 'polypeptide(L)'
;MESSRKRHACAVPLVLIGLLTGCSSPSAQPAQSSRQPPAAAVNPITVDSTEDQIRQAVGTARVGRKLTPKTWPNGARVAVCLSFDVDNELLQRANPLPVPLSVGEYGATTSVPRILDLLDRHQVPATFFIPAMGIMLHPEMVPAILARRRHEIGVHGWVHEFWPGIGDAAKEQRLLAQSIEYLTKATGKRPAGVRAPSSGFGPQTLDLIRKAGFLYDSSLLAADEPYEIVSNGQPSGVIELPISEVAASMKR
;
A
#
# COMPACT_ATOMS: atom_id res chain seq x y z
N MET A 1 -37.05 8.33 48.58
CA MET A 1 -37.78 7.42 49.51
C MET A 1 -37.85 6.09 48.80
N GLU A 2 -37.40 4.92 49.26
CA GLU A 2 -36.89 4.42 50.53
C GLU A 2 -36.51 2.94 50.22
N SER A 3 -35.22 2.58 50.26
CA SER A 3 -34.60 1.66 51.23
C SER A 3 -34.94 0.15 51.14
N SER A 4 -33.86 -0.66 51.32
CA SER A 4 -33.79 -2.00 51.97
C SER A 4 -33.46 -3.18 51.02
N ARG A 5 -32.21 -3.70 51.00
CA ARG A 5 -31.58 -4.74 51.89
C ARG A 5 -32.37 -6.07 51.89
N LYS A 6 -31.82 -7.29 51.92
CA LYS A 6 -30.48 -7.92 52.05
C LYS A 6 -30.71 -9.45 51.87
N ARG A 7 -29.72 -10.16 51.28
CA ARG A 7 -29.13 -11.49 51.65
C ARG A 7 -30.04 -12.72 51.89
N HIS A 8 -29.62 -13.91 51.45
CA HIS A 8 -29.04 -15.02 52.26
C HIS A 8 -28.76 -16.25 51.37
N ALA A 9 -27.78 -17.05 51.78
CA ALA A 9 -27.14 -18.15 51.08
C ALA A 9 -27.55 -19.55 51.65
N CYS A 10 -26.91 -20.61 51.11
CA CYS A 10 -26.84 -22.01 51.61
C CYS A 10 -28.06 -22.91 51.27
N ALA A 11 -27.96 -24.21 50.96
CA ALA A 11 -26.86 -25.20 50.97
C ALA A 11 -27.21 -26.42 50.08
N VAL A 12 -26.20 -27.26 49.86
CA VAL A 12 -26.09 -28.49 49.04
C VAL A 12 -26.66 -29.74 49.77
N PRO A 13 -27.00 -30.86 49.08
CA PRO A 13 -26.12 -32.06 49.09
C PRO A 13 -26.07 -32.75 47.69
N LEU A 14 -24.90 -33.07 47.11
CA LEU A 14 -24.02 -34.23 47.31
C LEU A 14 -24.67 -35.62 47.07
N VAL A 15 -24.43 -36.20 45.88
CA VAL A 15 -24.36 -37.66 45.67
C VAL A 15 -23.18 -37.94 44.72
N LEU A 16 -22.36 -38.92 45.13
CA LEU A 16 -21.06 -39.30 44.57
C LEU A 16 -21.08 -40.81 44.26
N ILE A 17 -20.93 -41.21 43.00
CA ILE A 17 -20.59 -42.58 42.52
C ILE A 17 -19.90 -42.35 41.15
N GLY A 18 -18.58 -42.50 40.93
CA GLY A 18 -17.77 -43.74 40.82
C GLY A 18 -18.13 -44.52 39.54
N LEU A 19 -17.31 -44.85 38.52
CA LEU A 19 -15.87 -44.97 38.30
C LEU A 19 -15.56 -44.93 36.77
N LEU A 20 -14.36 -44.44 36.46
CA LEU A 20 -13.37 -44.92 35.48
C LEU A 20 -13.62 -44.96 33.95
N THR A 21 -12.66 -44.29 33.28
CA THR A 21 -11.94 -44.64 32.04
C THR A 21 -12.60 -44.42 30.69
N GLY A 22 -12.08 -43.41 29.98
CA GLY A 22 -12.32 -43.18 28.56
C GLY A 22 -11.86 -41.78 28.13
N CYS A 23 -10.57 -41.47 28.25
CA CYS A 23 -10.00 -40.28 27.61
C CYS A 23 -10.13 -40.43 26.10
N SER A 24 -10.95 -39.61 25.47
CA SER A 24 -10.96 -39.41 24.01
C SER A 24 -11.28 -37.94 23.76
N SER A 25 -10.24 -37.12 23.80
CA SER A 25 -10.30 -35.74 23.31
C SER A 25 -10.61 -35.77 21.81
N PRO A 26 -11.47 -34.88 21.29
CA PRO A 26 -11.60 -34.73 19.85
C PRO A 26 -10.26 -34.26 19.29
N SER A 27 -9.70 -35.00 18.33
CA SER A 27 -8.48 -34.62 17.66
C SER A 27 -8.74 -33.34 16.87
N ALA A 28 -8.21 -32.23 17.38
CA ALA A 28 -8.05 -31.03 16.58
C ALA A 28 -7.10 -31.38 15.43
N GLN A 29 -7.65 -31.53 14.23
CA GLN A 29 -6.83 -31.55 13.02
C GLN A 29 -6.00 -30.26 13.00
N PRO A 30 -4.67 -30.32 12.85
CA PRO A 30 -3.92 -29.09 12.63
C PRO A 30 -4.46 -28.48 11.34
N ALA A 31 -4.98 -27.25 11.45
CA ALA A 31 -5.28 -26.44 10.29
C ALA A 31 -4.03 -26.45 9.41
N GLN A 32 -4.13 -27.07 8.24
CA GLN A 32 -3.10 -27.01 7.22
C GLN A 32 -3.01 -25.56 6.79
N SER A 33 -2.13 -24.81 7.48
CA SER A 33 -1.56 -23.58 6.97
C SER A 33 -1.01 -23.94 5.60
N SER A 34 -1.74 -23.58 4.55
CA SER A 34 -1.20 -23.51 3.20
C SER A 34 -0.01 -22.55 3.26
N ARG A 35 1.18 -23.11 3.50
CA ARG A 35 2.42 -22.35 3.38
C ARG A 35 2.53 -21.98 1.92
N GLN A 36 2.07 -20.78 1.62
CA GLN A 36 2.40 -20.11 0.38
C GLN A 36 3.93 -20.09 0.31
N PRO A 37 4.56 -20.62 -0.76
CA PRO A 37 6.01 -20.63 -0.86
C PRO A 37 6.54 -19.19 -0.74
N PRO A 38 7.75 -18.98 -0.18
CA PRO A 38 8.35 -17.66 -0.12
C PRO A 38 8.35 -17.05 -1.52
N ALA A 39 8.04 -15.76 -1.63
CA ALA A 39 8.16 -15.05 -2.90
C ALA A 39 9.57 -15.27 -3.43
N ALA A 40 9.65 -16.00 -4.55
CA ALA A 40 10.92 -16.34 -5.15
C ALA A 40 11.64 -15.03 -5.54
N ALA A 41 12.93 -14.95 -5.22
CA ALA A 41 13.81 -13.97 -5.84
C ALA A 41 13.56 -14.02 -7.36
N VAL A 42 13.38 -12.86 -7.99
CA VAL A 42 13.12 -12.80 -9.43
C VAL A 42 14.35 -13.37 -10.12
N ASN A 43 14.22 -14.55 -10.75
CA ASN A 43 15.31 -15.08 -11.55
C ASN A 43 15.53 -14.14 -12.74
N PRO A 44 16.73 -13.57 -12.93
CA PRO A 44 17.01 -12.74 -14.08
C PRO A 44 16.74 -13.51 -15.37
N ILE A 45 16.16 -12.84 -16.36
CA ILE A 45 16.14 -13.36 -17.72
C ILE A 45 17.59 -13.31 -18.24
N THR A 46 18.12 -14.45 -18.64
CA THR A 46 19.48 -14.59 -19.17
C THR A 46 19.44 -15.07 -20.62
N VAL A 47 20.59 -15.07 -21.29
CA VAL A 47 20.71 -15.64 -22.65
C VAL A 47 20.39 -17.14 -22.71
N ASP A 48 20.47 -17.82 -21.58
CA ASP A 48 20.19 -19.26 -21.45
C ASP A 48 18.73 -19.54 -21.01
N SER A 49 17.91 -18.51 -20.83
CA SER A 49 16.51 -18.67 -20.42
C SER A 49 15.67 -19.29 -21.53
N THR A 50 14.83 -20.27 -21.18
CA THR A 50 13.87 -20.85 -22.12
C THR A 50 12.75 -19.88 -22.45
N GLU A 51 12.03 -20.14 -23.55
CA GLU A 51 10.85 -19.35 -23.92
C GLU A 51 9.81 -19.30 -22.78
N ASP A 52 9.54 -20.44 -22.14
CA ASP A 52 8.59 -20.51 -21.02
C ASP A 52 9.03 -19.67 -19.82
N GLN A 53 10.33 -19.68 -19.49
CA GLN A 53 10.89 -18.87 -18.42
C GLN A 53 10.73 -17.37 -18.72
N ILE A 54 10.99 -16.96 -19.97
CA ILE A 54 10.79 -15.58 -20.42
C ILE A 54 9.31 -15.21 -20.33
N ARG A 55 8.40 -16.04 -20.87
CA ARG A 55 6.95 -15.80 -20.82
C ARG A 55 6.42 -15.69 -19.40
N GLN A 56 6.92 -16.52 -18.48
CA GLN A 56 6.56 -16.47 -17.07
C GLN A 56 7.06 -15.19 -16.39
N ALA A 57 8.35 -14.85 -16.54
CA ALA A 57 8.94 -13.67 -15.90
C ALA A 57 8.23 -12.38 -16.33
N VAL A 58 7.96 -12.28 -17.61
CA VAL A 58 7.39 -11.11 -18.26
C VAL A 58 5.85 -11.05 -18.09
N GLY A 59 5.22 -12.16 -17.71
CA GLY A 59 3.77 -12.28 -17.53
C GLY A 59 3.25 -11.74 -16.19
N THR A 60 4.14 -11.43 -15.24
CA THR A 60 3.79 -11.01 -13.87
C THR A 60 2.90 -9.77 -13.81
N ALA A 61 3.21 -8.76 -14.61
CA ALA A 61 2.38 -7.57 -14.83
C ALA A 61 2.47 -7.10 -16.29
N ARG A 62 1.34 -7.05 -16.99
CA ARG A 62 1.23 -6.61 -18.38
C ARG A 62 0.08 -5.63 -18.58
N VAL A 63 0.17 -4.86 -19.66
CA VAL A 63 -0.93 -4.01 -20.13
C VAL A 63 -2.10 -4.90 -20.55
N GLY A 64 -3.25 -4.66 -19.95
CA GLY A 64 -4.52 -5.28 -20.33
C GLY A 64 -5.42 -4.34 -21.11
N ARG A 65 -6.71 -4.40 -20.80
CA ARG A 65 -7.73 -3.56 -21.43
C ARG A 65 -7.47 -2.09 -21.11
N LYS A 66 -7.45 -1.24 -22.14
CA LYS A 66 -7.45 0.22 -21.98
C LYS A 66 -8.73 0.69 -21.30
N LEU A 67 -8.58 1.60 -20.35
CA LEU A 67 -9.67 2.17 -19.54
C LEU A 67 -9.91 3.65 -19.86
N THR A 68 -9.28 4.19 -20.91
CA THR A 68 -9.61 5.53 -21.43
C THR A 68 -11.11 5.61 -21.76
N PRO A 69 -11.84 6.59 -21.19
CA PRO A 69 -13.25 6.75 -21.52
C PRO A 69 -13.40 7.25 -22.96
N LYS A 70 -14.56 6.98 -23.56
CA LYS A 70 -14.90 7.50 -24.91
C LYS A 70 -14.81 9.03 -24.97
N THR A 71 -15.19 9.68 -23.88
CA THR A 71 -15.08 11.13 -23.69
C THR A 71 -14.68 11.41 -22.25
N TRP A 72 -13.72 12.30 -22.05
CA TRP A 72 -13.41 12.78 -20.71
C TRP A 72 -14.54 13.69 -20.20
N PRO A 73 -14.73 13.81 -18.87
CA PRO A 73 -15.70 14.73 -18.30
C PRO A 73 -15.56 16.15 -18.84
N ASN A 74 -16.69 16.87 -18.91
CA ASN A 74 -16.74 18.28 -19.34
C ASN A 74 -16.18 18.56 -20.75
N GLY A 75 -16.16 17.55 -21.62
CA GLY A 75 -15.62 17.69 -22.98
C GLY A 75 -14.10 17.86 -23.03
N ALA A 76 -13.39 17.51 -21.96
CA ALA A 76 -11.94 17.56 -21.93
C ALA A 76 -11.33 16.63 -22.98
N ARG A 77 -10.15 17.01 -23.48
CA ARG A 77 -9.39 16.23 -24.47
C ARG A 77 -8.34 15.32 -23.84
N VAL A 78 -7.95 15.64 -22.61
CA VAL A 78 -6.89 14.97 -21.85
C VAL A 78 -7.22 15.04 -20.36
N ALA A 79 -6.83 14.01 -19.62
CA ALA A 79 -6.78 14.05 -18.16
C ALA A 79 -5.36 14.39 -17.72
N VAL A 80 -5.22 15.32 -16.78
CA VAL A 80 -3.93 15.68 -16.18
C VAL A 80 -4.02 15.39 -14.69
N CYS A 81 -3.15 14.49 -14.21
CA CYS A 81 -3.06 14.14 -12.80
C CYS A 81 -1.75 14.70 -12.23
N LEU A 82 -1.85 15.68 -11.33
CA LEU A 82 -0.70 16.11 -10.54
C LEU A 82 -0.59 15.20 -9.32
N SER A 83 0.57 14.59 -9.11
CA SER A 83 0.85 13.81 -7.92
C SER A 83 2.23 14.13 -7.37
N PHE A 84 2.38 14.00 -6.05
CA PHE A 84 3.60 14.30 -5.33
C PHE A 84 3.97 13.11 -4.44
N ASP A 85 5.20 12.64 -4.58
CA ASP A 85 5.78 11.64 -3.68
C ASP A 85 6.45 12.41 -2.53
N VAL A 86 5.91 12.26 -1.32
CA VAL A 86 6.29 13.02 -0.13
C VAL A 86 7.22 12.18 0.73
N ASP A 87 8.38 11.83 0.17
CA ASP A 87 9.32 10.89 0.80
C ASP A 87 10.09 11.50 1.97
N ASN A 88 10.34 12.80 1.90
CA ASN A 88 11.07 13.59 2.90
C ASN A 88 12.36 12.88 3.37
N GLU A 89 12.53 12.68 4.68
CA GLU A 89 13.70 12.03 5.27
C GLU A 89 13.86 10.57 4.85
N LEU A 90 12.75 9.89 4.55
CA LEU A 90 12.72 8.45 4.28
C LEU A 90 13.32 8.11 2.91
N LEU A 91 13.45 9.10 2.02
CA LEU A 91 14.25 8.95 0.80
C LEU A 91 15.71 8.62 1.13
N GLN A 92 16.24 9.20 2.20
CA GLN A 92 17.63 9.04 2.65
C GLN A 92 17.80 7.95 3.70
N ARG A 93 16.79 7.10 3.93
CA ARG A 93 16.77 6.07 4.99
C ARG A 93 17.98 5.12 4.97
N ALA A 94 18.54 4.86 3.79
CA ALA A 94 19.67 3.94 3.62
C ALA A 94 21.00 4.58 4.04
N ASN A 95 21.06 5.91 4.14
CA ASN A 95 22.22 6.68 4.57
C ASN A 95 21.77 7.92 5.38
N PRO A 96 21.35 7.74 6.66
CA PRO A 96 20.69 8.76 7.46
C PRO A 96 21.68 9.78 8.05
N LEU A 97 22.46 10.43 7.19
CA LEU A 97 23.35 11.51 7.60
C LEU A 97 22.55 12.80 7.84
N PRO A 98 22.95 13.65 8.81
CA PRO A 98 22.18 14.85 9.15
C PRO A 98 21.90 15.80 7.98
N VAL A 99 22.87 15.99 7.08
CA VAL A 99 22.72 16.92 5.94
C VAL A 99 21.66 16.39 4.94
N PRO A 100 21.76 15.16 4.38
CA PRO A 100 20.68 14.60 3.57
C PRO A 100 19.31 14.58 4.25
N LEU A 101 19.25 14.24 5.54
CA LEU A 101 17.97 14.23 6.28
C LEU A 101 17.36 15.63 6.39
N SER A 102 18.17 16.68 6.58
CA SER A 102 17.67 18.07 6.63
C SER A 102 17.02 18.53 5.31
N VAL A 103 17.41 17.95 4.17
CA VAL A 103 16.73 18.19 2.88
C VAL A 103 15.33 17.57 2.90
N GLY A 104 15.18 16.39 3.51
CA GLY A 104 13.89 15.75 3.73
C GLY A 104 12.98 16.55 4.64
N GLU A 105 13.52 17.09 5.74
CA GLU A 105 12.80 17.97 6.67
C GLU A 105 12.28 19.23 5.95
N TYR A 106 13.08 19.83 5.06
CA TYR A 106 12.64 20.94 4.21
C TYR A 106 11.48 20.54 3.29
N GLY A 107 11.45 19.30 2.81
CA GLY A 107 10.33 18.72 2.06
C GLY A 107 9.03 18.82 2.87
N ALA A 108 9.03 18.29 4.09
CA ALA A 108 7.87 18.26 4.97
C ALA A 108 7.44 19.66 5.43
N THR A 109 8.38 20.43 5.98
CA THR A 109 8.08 21.66 6.74
C THR A 109 7.90 22.89 5.86
N THR A 110 8.50 22.90 4.67
CA THR A 110 8.51 24.09 3.80
C THR A 110 7.92 23.81 2.42
N SER A 111 8.26 22.69 1.80
CA SER A 111 7.85 22.40 0.41
C SER A 111 6.38 21.99 0.31
N VAL A 112 5.91 21.07 1.17
CA VAL A 112 4.51 20.64 1.20
C VAL A 112 3.55 21.83 1.41
N PRO A 113 3.72 22.72 2.41
CA PRO A 113 2.85 23.89 2.56
C PRO A 113 2.84 24.81 1.32
N ARG A 114 4.01 25.04 0.71
CA ARG A 114 4.13 25.87 -0.50
C ARG A 114 3.41 25.25 -1.71
N ILE A 115 3.51 23.94 -1.87
CA ILE A 115 2.78 23.19 -2.91
C ILE A 115 1.28 23.29 -2.68
N LEU A 116 0.81 23.07 -1.44
CA LEU A 116 -0.61 23.18 -1.10
C LEU A 116 -1.16 24.58 -1.40
N ASP A 117 -0.43 25.64 -1.03
CA ASP A 117 -0.83 27.01 -1.33
C ASP A 117 -0.91 27.28 -2.84
N LEU A 118 0.02 26.73 -3.63
CA LEU A 118 -0.01 26.87 -5.08
C LEU A 118 -1.21 26.14 -5.69
N LEU A 119 -1.44 24.90 -5.30
CA LEU A 119 -2.57 24.10 -5.77
C LEU A 119 -3.90 24.78 -5.45
N ASP A 120 -4.04 25.36 -4.25
CA ASP A 120 -5.26 26.06 -3.86
C ASP A 120 -5.50 27.36 -4.62
N ARG A 121 -4.45 28.16 -4.87
CA ARG A 121 -4.57 29.37 -5.70
C ARG A 121 -5.14 29.06 -7.09
N HIS A 122 -4.80 27.88 -7.63
CA HIS A 122 -5.27 27.44 -8.94
C HIS A 122 -6.46 26.46 -8.86
N GLN A 123 -6.94 26.13 -7.66
CA GLN A 123 -8.00 25.16 -7.41
C GLN A 123 -7.76 23.78 -8.06
N VAL A 124 -6.49 23.36 -8.12
CA VAL A 124 -6.09 22.10 -8.79
C VAL A 124 -6.05 20.96 -7.77
N PRO A 125 -6.83 19.88 -7.98
CA PRO A 125 -6.72 18.68 -7.15
C PRO A 125 -5.40 17.96 -7.44
N ALA A 126 -4.89 17.24 -6.45
CA ALA A 126 -3.66 16.48 -6.55
C ALA A 126 -3.68 15.27 -5.62
N THR A 127 -2.84 14.28 -5.90
CA THR A 127 -2.64 13.10 -5.06
C THR A 127 -1.27 13.17 -4.39
N PHE A 128 -1.21 12.95 -3.08
CA PHE A 128 0.03 12.88 -2.31
C PHE A 128 0.28 11.43 -1.91
N PHE A 129 1.33 10.81 -2.45
CA PHE A 129 1.78 9.49 -2.04
C PHE A 129 2.78 9.67 -0.90
N ILE A 130 2.44 9.15 0.28
CA ILE A 130 3.22 9.41 1.49
C ILE A 130 3.57 8.09 2.17
N PRO A 131 4.86 7.84 2.49
CA PRO A 131 5.21 6.73 3.37
C PRO A 131 4.56 6.93 4.74
N ALA A 132 3.97 5.88 5.32
CA ALA A 132 3.20 6.02 6.56
C ALA A 132 4.02 6.60 7.73
N MET A 133 5.30 6.25 7.84
CA MET A 133 6.22 6.83 8.83
C MET A 133 6.50 8.32 8.60
N GLY A 134 6.39 8.83 7.37
CA GLY A 134 6.56 10.26 7.09
C GLY A 134 5.50 11.11 7.79
N ILE A 135 4.28 10.59 7.89
CA ILE A 135 3.18 11.23 8.64
C ILE A 135 3.39 11.12 10.15
N MET A 136 4.04 10.04 10.63
CA MET A 136 4.38 9.92 12.05
C MET A 136 5.46 10.93 12.48
N LEU A 137 6.40 11.22 11.58
CA LEU A 137 7.45 12.21 11.81
C LEU A 137 6.91 13.64 11.74
N HIS A 138 5.97 13.90 10.83
CA HIS A 138 5.37 15.22 10.58
C HIS A 138 3.83 15.15 10.68
N PRO A 139 3.27 15.01 11.90
CA PRO A 139 1.85 14.77 12.11
C PRO A 139 0.93 15.90 11.63
N GLU A 140 1.46 17.11 11.42
CA GLU A 140 0.75 18.26 10.89
C GLU A 140 0.47 18.20 9.38
N MET A 141 1.20 17.37 8.62
CA MET A 141 1.02 17.27 7.16
C MET A 141 -0.38 16.80 6.78
N VAL A 142 -0.90 15.75 7.43
CA VAL A 142 -2.22 15.20 7.10
C VAL A 142 -3.34 16.22 7.36
N PRO A 143 -3.44 16.84 8.56
CA PRO A 143 -4.38 17.93 8.78
C PRO A 143 -4.28 19.06 7.74
N ALA A 144 -3.06 19.48 7.37
CA ALA A 144 -2.85 20.53 6.39
C ALA A 144 -3.37 20.16 4.99
N ILE A 145 -3.11 18.93 4.53
CA ILE A 145 -3.60 18.42 3.24
C ILE A 145 -5.14 18.30 3.26
N LEU A 146 -5.70 17.69 4.30
CA LEU A 146 -7.15 17.45 4.41
C LEU A 146 -7.96 18.74 4.56
N ALA A 147 -7.40 19.77 5.20
CA ALA A 147 -8.06 21.07 5.34
C ALA A 147 -8.43 21.69 3.97
N ARG A 148 -7.71 21.36 2.89
CA ARG A 148 -7.98 21.87 1.54
C ARG A 148 -9.10 21.12 0.81
N ARG A 149 -9.53 19.95 1.33
CA ARG A 149 -10.70 19.16 0.88
C ARG A 149 -10.70 18.68 -0.58
N ARG A 150 -9.63 18.90 -1.35
CA ARG A 150 -9.53 18.53 -2.77
C ARG A 150 -8.46 17.49 -3.08
N HIS A 151 -7.58 17.21 -2.12
CA HIS A 151 -6.43 16.35 -2.33
C HIS A 151 -6.71 14.92 -1.89
N GLU A 152 -6.11 13.97 -2.60
CA GLU A 152 -6.07 12.56 -2.22
C GLU A 152 -4.76 12.26 -1.50
N ILE A 153 -4.79 11.31 -0.55
CA ILE A 153 -3.58 10.72 0.05
C ILE A 153 -3.55 9.23 -0.30
N GLY A 154 -2.48 8.82 -0.99
CA GLY A 154 -2.20 7.44 -1.41
C GLY A 154 -1.10 6.79 -0.57
N VAL A 155 -1.02 5.46 -0.62
CA VAL A 155 0.03 4.69 0.08
C VAL A 155 1.35 4.75 -0.69
N HIS A 156 2.46 5.00 0.01
CA HIS A 156 3.81 4.94 -0.55
C HIS A 156 4.79 4.14 0.32
N GLY A 157 4.34 2.95 0.73
CA GLY A 157 5.09 2.08 1.64
C GLY A 157 5.07 2.52 3.11
N TRP A 158 5.80 1.78 3.94
CA TRP A 158 5.87 2.07 5.39
C TRP A 158 6.93 3.14 5.69
N VAL A 159 8.15 2.90 5.19
CA VAL A 159 9.35 3.73 5.38
C VAL A 159 10.04 4.02 4.05
N HIS A 160 9.32 4.02 2.92
CA HIS A 160 9.90 4.12 1.58
C HIS A 160 10.87 2.95 1.29
N GLU A 161 10.50 1.73 1.70
CA GLU A 161 11.26 0.51 1.43
C GLU A 161 11.10 0.01 -0.01
N PHE A 162 12.20 -0.43 -0.62
CA PHE A 162 12.17 -1.04 -1.95
C PHE A 162 11.59 -2.45 -1.85
N TRP A 163 10.34 -2.64 -2.29
CA TRP A 163 9.61 -3.89 -2.08
C TRP A 163 10.29 -5.16 -2.63
N PRO A 164 10.89 -5.16 -3.84
CA PRO A 164 11.60 -6.35 -4.33
C PRO A 164 12.78 -6.73 -3.45
N GLY A 165 13.38 -5.75 -2.76
CA GLY A 165 14.47 -5.96 -1.80
C GLY A 165 14.06 -6.51 -0.44
N ILE A 166 12.75 -6.63 -0.15
CA ILE A 166 12.26 -7.24 1.10
C ILE A 166 12.54 -8.75 1.11
N GLY A 167 12.40 -9.42 -0.04
CA GLY A 167 12.64 -10.85 -0.21
C GLY A 167 11.69 -11.77 0.57
N ASP A 168 10.63 -11.22 1.18
CA ASP A 168 9.65 -11.95 1.98
C ASP A 168 8.25 -11.33 1.77
N ALA A 169 7.38 -12.08 1.07
CA ALA A 169 6.01 -11.65 0.77
C ALA A 169 5.16 -11.40 2.03
N ALA A 170 5.35 -12.19 3.09
CA ALA A 170 4.59 -12.00 4.32
C ALA A 170 5.00 -10.70 5.03
N LYS A 171 6.29 -10.37 4.98
CA LYS A 171 6.80 -9.09 5.48
C LYS A 171 6.32 -7.91 4.64
N GLU A 172 6.35 -8.00 3.31
CA GLU A 172 5.79 -6.98 2.41
C GLU A 172 4.30 -6.76 2.67
N GLN A 173 3.52 -7.84 2.76
CA GLN A 173 2.10 -7.78 3.08
C GLN A 173 1.85 -7.10 4.44
N ARG A 174 2.63 -7.44 5.46
CA ARG A 174 2.52 -6.82 6.79
C ARG A 174 2.82 -5.34 6.75
N LEU A 175 3.88 -4.91 6.06
CA LEU A 175 4.23 -3.49 5.93
C LEU A 175 3.17 -2.71 5.16
N LEU A 176 2.64 -3.28 4.08
CA LEU A 176 1.54 -2.69 3.31
C LEU A 176 0.27 -2.54 4.17
N ALA A 177 -0.12 -3.61 4.88
CA ALA A 177 -1.28 -3.59 5.78
C ALA A 177 -1.12 -2.56 6.91
N GLN A 178 0.06 -2.50 7.52
CA GLN A 178 0.40 -1.53 8.57
C GLN A 178 0.33 -0.09 8.05
N SER A 179 0.83 0.17 6.84
CA SER A 179 0.75 1.48 6.19
C SER A 179 -0.68 1.90 5.95
N ILE A 180 -1.50 0.99 5.42
CA ILE A 180 -2.92 1.21 5.16
C ILE A 180 -3.68 1.51 6.46
N GLU A 181 -3.46 0.72 7.52
CA GLU A 181 -4.13 0.91 8.81
C GLU A 181 -3.81 2.29 9.38
N TYR A 182 -2.52 2.64 9.42
CA TYR A 182 -2.08 3.92 9.94
C TYR A 182 -2.65 5.09 9.12
N LEU A 183 -2.53 5.03 7.79
CA LEU A 183 -3.06 6.06 6.91
C LEU A 183 -4.57 6.20 7.04
N THR A 184 -5.31 5.08 7.12
CA THR A 184 -6.77 5.11 7.30
C THR A 184 -7.15 5.84 8.59
N LYS A 185 -6.42 5.59 9.69
CA LYS A 185 -6.63 6.28 10.96
C LYS A 185 -6.28 7.77 10.87
N ALA A 186 -5.16 8.11 10.24
CA ALA A 186 -4.69 9.49 10.13
C ALA A 186 -5.59 10.34 9.22
N THR A 187 -6.09 9.76 8.12
CA THR A 187 -6.86 10.50 7.11
C THR A 187 -8.37 10.41 7.29
N GLY A 188 -8.85 9.48 8.14
CA GLY A 188 -10.27 9.17 8.30
C GLY A 188 -10.88 8.40 7.13
N LYS A 189 -10.10 8.07 6.09
CA LYS A 189 -10.56 7.32 4.91
C LYS A 189 -9.47 6.38 4.43
N ARG A 190 -9.86 5.14 4.09
CA ARG A 190 -8.93 4.18 3.48
C ARG A 190 -8.38 4.75 2.16
N PRO A 191 -7.05 4.78 1.95
CA PRO A 191 -6.46 5.15 0.66
C PRO A 191 -6.99 4.26 -0.47
N ALA A 192 -7.34 4.86 -1.59
CA ALA A 192 -7.82 4.13 -2.77
C ALA A 192 -6.68 3.70 -3.70
N GLY A 193 -5.59 4.47 -3.70
CA GLY A 193 -4.41 4.25 -4.52
C GLY A 193 -3.14 3.91 -3.76
N VAL A 194 -2.20 3.31 -4.49
CA VAL A 194 -0.86 2.99 -4.02
C VAL A 194 0.16 3.31 -5.11
N ARG A 195 1.37 3.66 -4.70
CA ARG A 195 2.55 3.77 -5.56
C ARG A 195 3.71 3.07 -4.88
N ALA A 196 4.44 2.24 -5.62
CA ALA A 196 5.60 1.52 -5.12
C ALA A 196 6.78 2.49 -4.90
N PRO A 197 7.42 2.49 -3.71
CA PRO A 197 8.64 3.28 -3.48
C PRO A 197 9.73 2.96 -4.49
N SER A 198 10.36 3.99 -5.06
CA SER A 198 11.45 3.85 -6.05
C SER A 198 11.08 2.98 -7.27
N SER A 199 9.83 3.04 -7.73
CA SER A 199 9.29 2.18 -8.79
C SER A 199 9.49 0.68 -8.50
N GLY A 200 9.61 0.31 -7.22
CA GLY A 200 9.93 -1.03 -6.74
C GLY A 200 8.74 -1.97 -6.81
N PHE A 201 8.32 -2.33 -8.02
CA PHE A 201 7.23 -3.26 -8.25
C PHE A 201 7.76 -4.69 -8.40
N GLY A 202 7.58 -5.52 -7.37
CA GLY A 202 8.06 -6.91 -7.34
C GLY A 202 7.04 -7.93 -7.89
N PRO A 203 7.43 -9.20 -8.10
CA PRO A 203 6.52 -10.22 -8.63
C PRO A 203 5.28 -10.46 -7.77
N GLN A 204 5.41 -10.37 -6.44
CA GLN A 204 4.32 -10.54 -5.49
C GLN A 204 3.48 -9.27 -5.29
N THR A 205 4.01 -8.10 -5.69
CA THR A 205 3.43 -6.81 -5.33
C THR A 205 2.01 -6.66 -5.87
N LEU A 206 1.77 -7.02 -7.14
CA LEU A 206 0.41 -6.97 -7.72
C LEU A 206 -0.60 -7.82 -6.93
N ASP A 207 -0.21 -9.03 -6.53
CA ASP A 207 -1.06 -9.90 -5.74
C ASP A 207 -1.36 -9.31 -4.36
N LEU A 208 -0.39 -8.65 -3.74
CA LEU A 208 -0.56 -7.98 -2.45
C LEU A 208 -1.44 -6.73 -2.57
N ILE A 209 -1.26 -5.93 -3.62
CA ILE A 209 -2.12 -4.77 -3.95
C ILE A 209 -3.57 -5.23 -4.15
N ARG A 210 -3.78 -6.29 -4.94
CA ARG A 210 -5.10 -6.88 -5.18
C ARG A 210 -5.73 -7.41 -3.89
N LYS A 211 -5.00 -8.19 -3.09
CA LYS A 211 -5.47 -8.71 -1.80
C LYS A 211 -5.81 -7.60 -0.81
N ALA A 212 -5.09 -6.49 -0.86
CA ALA A 212 -5.37 -5.30 -0.08
C ALA A 212 -6.58 -4.51 -0.61
N GLY A 213 -7.10 -4.81 -1.80
CA GLY A 213 -8.30 -4.17 -2.34
C GLY A 213 -8.10 -2.70 -2.72
N PHE A 214 -6.91 -2.34 -3.22
CA PHE A 214 -6.71 -1.03 -3.84
C PHE A 214 -7.50 -0.92 -5.14
N LEU A 215 -7.98 0.29 -5.42
CA LEU A 215 -8.65 0.60 -6.68
C LEU A 215 -7.64 0.74 -7.83
N TYR A 216 -6.50 1.38 -7.55
CA TYR A 216 -5.48 1.63 -8.55
C TYR A 216 -4.06 1.54 -8.00
N ASP A 217 -3.12 1.20 -8.89
CA ASP A 217 -1.68 1.37 -8.76
C ASP A 217 -1.22 2.50 -9.69
N SER A 218 -0.10 3.14 -9.35
CA SER A 218 0.53 4.17 -10.19
C SER A 218 2.04 4.02 -10.17
N SER A 219 2.52 2.83 -10.53
CA SER A 219 3.93 2.45 -10.44
C SER A 219 4.51 1.95 -11.77
N LEU A 220 3.67 1.52 -12.71
CA LEU A 220 4.10 0.93 -13.98
C LEU A 220 4.16 1.98 -15.09
N LEU A 221 5.02 1.73 -16.09
CA LEU A 221 5.37 2.70 -17.15
C LEU A 221 4.89 2.29 -18.54
N ALA A 222 3.99 1.32 -18.63
CA ALA A 222 3.79 0.56 -19.86
C ALA A 222 2.85 1.22 -20.91
N ALA A 223 2.23 2.36 -20.59
CA ALA A 223 1.31 3.06 -21.48
C ALA A 223 1.17 4.55 -21.11
N ASP A 224 0.63 5.36 -22.03
CA ASP A 224 0.21 6.74 -21.75
C ASP A 224 -1.21 6.83 -21.16
N GLU A 225 -1.98 5.75 -21.31
CA GLU A 225 -3.40 5.68 -21.00
C GLU A 225 -3.65 4.75 -19.81
N PRO A 226 -4.68 5.00 -18.97
CA PRO A 226 -5.02 4.08 -17.89
C PRO A 226 -5.43 2.72 -18.47
N TYR A 227 -5.04 1.64 -17.80
CA TYR A 227 -5.34 0.28 -18.23
C TYR A 227 -5.58 -0.64 -17.03
N GLU A 228 -6.25 -1.77 -17.26
CA GLU A 228 -6.34 -2.82 -16.26
C GLU A 228 -5.08 -3.70 -16.31
N ILE A 229 -4.39 -3.89 -15.18
CA ILE A 229 -3.20 -4.73 -15.13
C ILE A 229 -3.61 -6.19 -15.35
N VAL A 230 -2.91 -6.90 -16.22
CA VAL A 230 -3.05 -8.35 -16.41
C VAL A 230 -1.89 -9.07 -15.75
N SER A 231 -2.17 -10.08 -14.93
CA SER A 231 -1.18 -10.96 -14.31
C SER A 231 -1.35 -12.37 -14.85
N ASN A 232 -0.30 -12.91 -15.46
CA ASN A 232 -0.26 -14.27 -16.03
C ASN A 232 -1.46 -14.57 -16.95
N GLY A 233 -1.82 -13.59 -17.78
CA GLY A 233 -2.94 -13.68 -18.73
C GLY A 233 -4.34 -13.47 -18.12
N GLN A 234 -4.43 -13.23 -16.81
CA GLN A 234 -5.69 -12.97 -16.10
C GLN A 234 -5.85 -11.49 -15.73
N PRO A 235 -7.03 -10.88 -15.94
CA PRO A 235 -7.31 -9.53 -15.45
C PRO A 235 -7.18 -9.47 -13.92
N SER A 236 -6.44 -8.49 -13.41
CA SER A 236 -6.20 -8.36 -11.96
C SER A 236 -7.32 -7.64 -11.23
N GLY A 237 -8.16 -6.88 -11.93
CA GLY A 237 -9.11 -5.93 -11.34
C GLY A 237 -8.50 -4.64 -10.80
N VAL A 238 -7.17 -4.46 -10.92
CA VAL A 238 -6.46 -3.25 -10.50
C VAL A 238 -6.27 -2.33 -11.71
N ILE A 239 -6.64 -1.06 -11.54
CA ILE A 239 -6.37 0.00 -12.53
C ILE A 239 -4.92 0.44 -12.40
N GLU A 240 -4.19 0.49 -13.49
CA GLU A 240 -2.93 1.24 -13.57
C GLU A 240 -3.20 2.66 -14.03
N LEU A 241 -2.70 3.64 -13.27
CA LEU A 241 -2.50 5.01 -13.72
C LEU A 241 -1.00 5.20 -14.01
N PRO A 242 -0.57 4.93 -15.25
CA PRO A 242 0.84 4.76 -15.53
C PRO A 242 1.62 6.05 -15.35
N ILE A 243 2.87 5.91 -14.93
CA ILE A 243 3.83 7.01 -14.82
C ILE A 243 4.79 6.99 -16.00
N SER A 244 5.58 8.04 -16.14
CA SER A 244 6.69 8.08 -17.09
C SER A 244 7.90 8.70 -16.43
N GLU A 245 9.04 8.05 -16.55
CA GLU A 245 10.32 8.62 -16.16
C GLU A 245 10.85 9.44 -17.34
N VAL A 246 10.64 10.75 -17.28
CA VAL A 246 11.38 11.67 -18.15
C VAL A 246 12.74 11.83 -17.50
N ALA A 247 13.71 11.02 -17.92
CA ALA A 247 15.09 11.23 -17.56
C ALA A 247 15.44 12.67 -17.96
N ALA A 248 15.61 13.55 -16.97
CA ALA A 248 16.28 14.80 -17.18
C ALA A 248 17.72 14.42 -17.52
N SER A 249 17.98 14.18 -18.80
CA SER A 249 19.32 14.23 -19.35
C SER A 249 19.80 15.66 -19.11
N MET A 250 20.32 15.90 -17.91
CA MET A 250 21.25 16.98 -17.66
C MET A 250 22.48 16.62 -18.48
N LYS A 251 22.41 16.91 -19.78
CA LYS A 251 23.60 17.24 -20.56
C LYS A 251 24.22 18.42 -19.83
N ARG A 252 25.22 18.12 -19.00
CA ARG A 252 26.23 19.09 -18.60
C ARG A 252 27.08 19.42 -19.81
#